data_AF-A0A8T5TIX4-F1
#
_entry.id   AF-A0A8T5TIX4-F1
#
_cell.length_a   1.000
_cell.length_b   1.000
_cell.length_c   1.000
_cell.angle_alpha   90.00
_cell.angle_beta   90.00
_cell.angle_gamma   90.00
#
_symmetry.space_group_name_H-M   'P 1'
#
loop_
_entity.id
_entity.type
_entity.pdbx_description
1 polymer ?
#
loop_
_entity_poly.entity_id
_entity_poly.type
_entity_poly.pdbx_seq_one_letter_code
_entity_poly.pdbx_strand_id
1 'polypeptide(L)'
;MLLDFYNPPPTLLVTGSKEGVDIGGSKLILSIDDGRNLFSEGNIFTEMSWAEFYKEKGLEDQIHTFTTKKYESVRDNPEALINIITKSLRSIIKKKRLFYGIIDLEVDAFLNENTVIPGLKLDHKVINNLMEAHRQTRNNELFPKIIKDEKKRKKIKIEFHGEKNKNLIFYGSKLEDLANQLRVVKGFATGIVCSSTNAANFYIMNDNIIFKETDALEFYIDKKNIQTIEMGINRELLFPISWFRIDIGIRALETLKLWDKIKEINKLKVALAEYEHYILNLVFKKFEKLASGEKIGINLVDDFYQMTPQERRQALRDMAQAIRILTKYYKDED
;
A
#
# COMPACT_ATOMS: atom_id res chain seq x y z
N MET A 1 -9.66 -11.44 5.21
CA MET A 1 -9.26 -12.13 3.96
C MET A 1 -7.75 -12.23 3.99
N LEU A 2 -7.22 -13.45 3.86
CA LEU A 2 -5.78 -13.71 3.91
C LEU A 2 -5.16 -13.51 2.52
N LEU A 3 -4.19 -12.61 2.41
CA LEU A 3 -3.50 -12.29 1.15
C LEU A 3 -2.03 -12.72 1.22
N ASP A 4 -1.43 -13.03 0.08
CA ASP A 4 0.03 -13.18 -0.01
C ASP A 4 0.68 -11.83 -0.27
N PHE A 5 1.67 -11.47 0.54
CA PHE A 5 2.57 -10.35 0.25
C PHE A 5 3.94 -10.89 -0.14
N TYR A 6 4.24 -10.80 -1.43
CA TYR A 6 5.48 -11.26 -2.03
C TYR A 6 6.59 -10.22 -1.92
N ASN A 7 7.79 -10.72 -1.62
CA ASN A 7 8.98 -9.94 -1.32
C ASN A 7 8.68 -8.85 -0.27
N PRO A 8 8.16 -9.24 0.90
CA PRO A 8 7.77 -8.27 1.92
C PRO A 8 8.99 -7.47 2.40
N PRO A 9 8.80 -6.19 2.78
CA PRO A 9 9.87 -5.39 3.35
C PRO A 9 10.36 -5.97 4.68
N PRO A 10 11.63 -5.74 5.05
CA PRO A 10 12.19 -6.22 6.31
C PRO A 10 11.49 -5.65 7.54
N THR A 11 10.86 -4.47 7.44
CA THR A 11 10.05 -3.86 8.50
C THR A 11 8.83 -4.68 8.92
N LEU A 12 8.38 -5.66 8.11
CA LEU A 12 7.33 -6.61 8.49
C LEU A 12 7.89 -7.92 9.06
N LEU A 13 9.21 -8.08 9.07
CA LEU A 13 9.94 -9.29 9.45
C LEU A 13 10.89 -9.02 10.62
N VAL A 14 10.64 -7.95 11.37
CA VAL A 14 11.49 -7.50 12.47
C VAL A 14 11.59 -8.55 13.57
N THR A 15 12.77 -8.67 14.15
CA THR A 15 13.00 -9.52 15.31
C THR A 15 13.42 -8.69 16.52
N GLY A 16 13.33 -9.29 17.69
CA GLY A 16 13.65 -8.65 18.96
C GLY A 16 13.76 -9.69 20.06
N SER A 17 14.58 -9.40 21.05
CA SER A 17 14.92 -10.26 22.17
C SER A 17 15.18 -9.40 23.40
N LYS A 18 15.59 -10.03 24.51
CA LYS A 18 16.08 -9.29 25.68
C LYS A 18 17.38 -8.51 25.42
N GLU A 19 18.11 -8.84 24.35
CA GLU A 19 19.38 -8.20 24.01
C GLU A 19 19.19 -6.97 23.11
N GLY A 20 18.04 -6.85 22.46
CA GLY A 20 17.79 -5.74 21.54
C GLY A 20 16.63 -5.96 20.60
N VAL A 21 16.45 -5.00 19.70
CA VAL A 21 15.30 -4.94 18.81
C VAL A 21 15.66 -4.37 17.44
N ASP A 22 15.05 -4.91 16.39
CA ASP A 22 15.08 -4.29 15.06
C ASP A 22 14.27 -3.00 15.05
N ILE A 23 14.85 -1.94 14.52
CA ILE A 23 14.25 -0.62 14.36
C ILE A 23 14.48 -0.08 12.94
N GLY A 24 13.72 0.96 12.59
CA GLY A 24 13.84 1.68 11.33
C GLY A 24 12.61 1.59 10.45
N GLY A 25 12.75 1.91 9.16
CA GLY A 25 11.62 2.13 8.27
C GLY A 25 11.82 1.63 6.84
N SER A 26 10.73 1.56 6.10
CA SER A 26 10.72 1.20 4.68
C SER A 26 9.58 1.89 3.95
N LYS A 27 9.90 2.47 2.79
CA LYS A 27 8.94 3.00 1.84
C LYS A 27 9.14 2.39 0.48
N LEU A 28 8.07 1.87 -0.11
CA LEU A 28 8.16 1.13 -1.37
C LEU A 28 6.87 1.21 -2.20
N ILE A 29 7.04 0.98 -3.50
CA ILE A 29 5.96 0.89 -4.48
C ILE A 29 5.34 -0.51 -4.41
N LEU A 30 4.01 -0.55 -4.30
CA LEU A 30 3.21 -1.76 -4.29
C LEU A 30 2.52 -2.00 -5.64
N SER A 31 2.43 -3.27 -6.01
CA SER A 31 1.52 -3.73 -7.05
C SER A 31 0.60 -4.84 -6.56
N ILE A 32 -0.49 -5.04 -7.28
CA ILE A 32 -1.49 -6.09 -7.02
C ILE A 32 -1.73 -6.90 -8.30
N ASP A 33 -1.92 -8.21 -8.15
CA ASP A 33 -2.32 -9.10 -9.25
C ASP A 33 -3.83 -9.44 -9.22
N ASP A 34 -4.26 -10.25 -10.18
CA ASP A 34 -5.62 -10.79 -10.22
C ASP A 34 -5.92 -11.71 -9.03
N GLY A 35 -4.92 -12.32 -8.41
CA GLY A 35 -5.05 -13.07 -7.16
C GLY A 35 -5.23 -12.19 -5.91
N ARG A 36 -5.19 -10.85 -6.06
CA ARG A 36 -5.19 -9.87 -4.96
C ARG A 36 -3.94 -9.97 -4.06
N ASN A 37 -2.87 -10.58 -4.56
CA ASN A 37 -1.59 -10.66 -3.89
C ASN A 37 -0.85 -9.32 -4.04
N LEU A 38 -0.19 -8.90 -2.97
CA LEU A 38 0.65 -7.69 -3.00
C LEU A 38 2.09 -8.03 -3.35
N PHE A 39 2.75 -7.14 -4.05
CA PHE A 39 4.16 -7.27 -4.43
C PHE A 39 4.92 -5.97 -4.20
N SER A 40 6.11 -6.08 -3.63
CA SER A 40 7.09 -5.00 -3.63
C SER A 40 7.73 -4.88 -5.03
N GLU A 41 7.57 -3.73 -5.69
CA GLU A 41 8.11 -3.50 -7.06
C GLU A 41 9.26 -2.49 -7.12
N GLY A 42 9.44 -1.65 -6.09
CA GLY A 42 10.51 -0.65 -6.08
C GLY A 42 10.74 -0.07 -4.69
N ASN A 43 11.97 -0.19 -4.19
CA ASN A 43 12.36 0.36 -2.90
C ASN A 43 12.68 1.86 -3.05
N ILE A 44 12.00 2.71 -2.28
CA ILE A 44 12.28 4.16 -2.23
C ILE A 44 13.25 4.44 -1.09
N PHE A 45 12.99 3.88 0.09
CA PHE A 45 14.00 3.78 1.13
C PHE A 45 13.77 2.55 2.01
N THR A 46 14.84 2.03 2.57
CA THR A 46 14.85 1.06 3.66
C THR A 46 16.03 1.41 4.55
N GLU A 47 15.75 1.58 5.82
CA GLU A 47 16.75 1.76 6.87
C GLU A 47 16.38 0.81 8.00
N MET A 48 17.24 -0.15 8.30
CA MET A 48 17.05 -1.12 9.38
C MET A 48 18.31 -1.17 10.22
N SER A 49 18.13 -1.11 11.53
CA SER A 49 19.21 -1.21 12.52
C SER A 49 18.80 -2.14 13.65
N TRP A 50 19.77 -2.79 14.28
CA TRP A 50 19.61 -3.46 15.55
C TRP A 50 19.95 -2.48 16.67
N ALA A 51 18.97 -2.17 17.51
CA ALA A 51 19.15 -1.42 18.73
C ALA A 51 19.43 -2.40 19.88
N GLU A 52 20.67 -2.45 20.37
CA GLU A 52 21.06 -3.31 21.49
C GLU A 52 20.69 -2.62 22.81
N PHE A 53 20.11 -3.36 23.76
CA PHE A 53 19.79 -2.86 25.09
C PHE A 53 20.98 -2.95 26.04
N TYR A 54 21.00 -2.14 27.11
CA TYR A 54 21.96 -2.33 28.18
C TYR A 54 21.80 -3.68 28.86
N LYS A 55 22.91 -4.28 29.29
CA LYS A 55 22.92 -5.55 30.07
C LYS A 55 22.90 -5.31 31.58
N GLU A 56 23.00 -4.05 32.00
CA GLU A 56 23.06 -3.64 33.40
C GLU A 56 21.67 -3.62 34.03
N LYS A 57 21.58 -4.14 35.26
CA LYS A 57 20.32 -4.23 35.99
C LYS A 57 19.76 -2.85 36.32
N GLY A 58 18.53 -2.57 35.88
CA GLY A 58 17.86 -1.28 35.98
C GLY A 58 17.96 -0.41 34.71
N LEU A 59 18.70 -0.84 33.69
CA LEU A 59 18.86 -0.12 32.42
C LEU A 59 18.46 -0.97 31.19
N GLU A 60 17.95 -2.18 31.38
CA GLU A 60 17.68 -3.15 30.31
C GLU A 60 16.63 -2.68 29.28
N ASP A 61 15.89 -1.62 29.58
CA ASP A 61 14.92 -1.01 28.66
C ASP A 61 15.50 0.16 27.85
N GLN A 62 16.78 0.51 28.06
CA GLN A 62 17.46 1.60 27.37
C GLN A 62 18.35 1.07 26.25
N ILE A 63 18.41 1.83 25.15
CA ILE A 63 19.27 1.48 24.01
C ILE A 63 20.71 1.90 24.30
N HIS A 64 21.62 0.94 24.23
CA HIS A 64 23.06 1.13 24.40
C HIS A 64 23.74 1.53 23.09
N THR A 65 23.47 0.79 22.02
CA THR A 65 24.13 1.00 20.72
C THR A 65 23.21 0.63 19.56
N PHE A 66 23.55 1.13 18.37
CA PHE A 66 22.88 0.82 17.12
C PHE A 66 23.84 0.18 16.13
N THR A 67 23.43 -0.94 15.53
CA THR A 67 24.16 -1.57 14.43
C THR A 67 23.30 -1.57 13.18
N THR A 68 23.70 -0.82 12.15
CA THR A 68 22.99 -0.81 10.87
C THR A 68 23.00 -2.20 10.22
N LYS A 69 21.82 -2.75 9.96
CA LYS A 69 21.62 -4.01 9.24
C LYS A 69 21.44 -3.79 7.75
N LYS A 70 20.72 -2.73 7.37
CA LYS A 70 20.43 -2.41 5.97
C LYS A 70 20.20 -0.92 5.78
N TYR A 71 20.77 -0.34 4.73
CA TYR A 71 20.48 1.02 4.29
C TYR A 71 20.44 1.09 2.76
N GLU A 72 19.31 1.48 2.20
CA GLU A 72 19.09 1.74 0.78
C GLU A 72 18.15 2.93 0.68
N SER A 73 18.54 4.02 -0.01
CA SER A 73 17.66 5.19 -0.15
C SER A 73 17.87 5.91 -1.47
N VAL A 74 16.76 6.18 -2.16
CA VAL A 74 16.68 7.10 -3.30
C VAL A 74 15.82 8.31 -3.00
N ARG A 75 15.34 8.46 -1.75
CA ARG A 75 14.36 9.48 -1.32
C ARG A 75 14.83 10.90 -1.64
N ASP A 76 16.13 11.14 -1.55
CA ASP A 76 16.74 12.46 -1.71
C ASP A 76 17.51 12.60 -3.05
N ASN A 77 17.42 11.61 -3.94
CA ASN A 77 18.02 11.61 -5.28
C ASN A 77 16.94 11.59 -6.38
N PRO A 78 16.68 12.73 -7.06
CA PRO A 78 15.64 12.84 -8.08
C PRO A 78 15.79 11.84 -9.24
N GLU A 79 17.00 11.67 -9.77
CA GLU A 79 17.24 10.80 -10.92
C GLU A 79 17.05 9.32 -10.55
N ALA A 80 17.59 8.90 -9.40
CA ALA A 80 17.42 7.55 -8.90
C ALA A 80 15.94 7.25 -8.61
N LEU A 81 15.19 8.21 -8.06
CA LEU A 81 13.77 8.07 -7.80
C LEU A 81 12.96 7.91 -9.11
N ILE A 82 13.23 8.74 -10.13
CA ILE A 82 12.61 8.60 -11.46
C ILE A 82 12.91 7.22 -12.04
N ASN A 83 14.14 6.74 -11.89
CA ASN A 83 14.55 5.42 -12.38
C ASN A 83 13.79 4.29 -11.68
N ILE A 84 13.63 4.36 -10.35
CA ILE A 84 12.85 3.39 -9.57
C ILE A 84 11.39 3.39 -10.04
N ILE A 85 10.73 4.56 -10.09
CA ILE A 85 9.31 4.64 -10.50
C ILE A 85 9.12 4.09 -11.91
N THR A 86 9.95 4.51 -12.87
CA THR A 86 9.86 4.08 -14.27
C THR A 86 10.05 2.56 -14.41
N LYS A 87 11.06 2.00 -13.73
CA LYS A 87 11.32 0.55 -13.74
C LYS A 87 10.18 -0.23 -13.09
N SER A 88 9.63 0.26 -11.98
CA SER A 88 8.51 -0.37 -11.29
C SER A 88 7.25 -0.38 -12.17
N LEU A 89 6.88 0.75 -12.80
CA LEU A 89 5.71 0.80 -13.71
C LEU A 89 5.86 -0.18 -14.89
N ARG A 90 7.03 -0.22 -15.54
CA ARG A 90 7.29 -1.16 -16.65
C ARG A 90 7.28 -2.62 -16.20
N SER A 91 7.81 -2.91 -15.01
CA SER A 91 7.76 -4.23 -14.39
C SER A 91 6.32 -4.67 -14.13
N ILE A 92 5.49 -3.77 -13.60
CA ILE A 92 4.07 -3.99 -13.33
C ILE A 92 3.32 -4.35 -14.62
N ILE A 93 3.50 -3.56 -15.68
CA ILE A 93 2.89 -3.83 -17.00
C ILE A 93 3.34 -5.20 -17.54
N LYS A 94 4.66 -5.46 -17.55
CA LYS A 94 5.23 -6.71 -18.07
C LYS A 94 4.70 -7.94 -17.33
N LYS A 95 4.48 -7.83 -16.01
CA LYS A 95 3.95 -8.91 -15.17
C LYS A 95 2.43 -9.00 -15.16
N LYS A 96 1.73 -8.15 -15.93
CA LYS A 96 0.26 -8.04 -15.98
C LYS A 96 -0.34 -7.78 -14.59
N ARG A 97 0.19 -6.78 -13.89
CA ARG A 97 -0.25 -6.34 -12.56
C ARG A 97 -0.73 -4.90 -12.60
N LEU A 98 -1.29 -4.42 -11.50
CA LEU A 98 -1.70 -3.03 -11.34
C LEU A 98 -0.85 -2.35 -10.26
N PHE A 99 -0.50 -1.08 -10.48
CA PHE A 99 0.02 -0.22 -9.44
C PHE A 99 -1.05 -0.07 -8.36
N TYR A 100 -0.71 -0.49 -7.15
CA TYR A 100 -1.62 -0.48 -6.02
C TYR A 100 -1.50 0.83 -5.23
N GLY A 101 -0.27 1.27 -4.98
CA GLY A 101 0.00 2.40 -4.12
C GLY A 101 1.45 2.48 -3.67
N ILE A 102 1.68 3.31 -2.66
CA ILE A 102 2.95 3.42 -1.93
C ILE A 102 2.68 3.09 -0.48
N ILE A 103 3.48 2.21 0.10
CA ILE A 103 3.43 1.90 1.52
C ILE A 103 4.62 2.50 2.24
N ASP A 104 4.36 3.10 3.39
CA ASP A 104 5.32 3.56 4.38
C ASP A 104 5.14 2.71 5.63
N LEU A 105 6.25 2.21 6.19
CA LEU A 105 6.30 1.34 7.36
C LEU A 105 7.43 1.79 8.25
N GLU A 106 7.20 1.84 9.56
CA GLU A 106 8.22 2.26 10.50
C GLU A 106 8.03 1.59 11.86
N VAL A 107 9.13 1.10 12.39
CA VAL A 107 9.22 0.14 13.51
C VAL A 107 9.57 0.88 14.80
N ASP A 108 10.39 1.94 14.69
CA ASP A 108 10.85 2.81 15.78
C ASP A 108 9.77 3.75 16.32
N ALA A 109 8.61 3.75 15.70
CA ALA A 109 7.48 4.58 16.07
C ALA A 109 6.94 4.37 17.50
N PHE A 110 7.23 3.24 18.11
CA PHE A 110 6.86 3.01 19.51
C PHE A 110 7.97 3.44 20.47
N LEU A 111 9.12 3.96 20.00
CA LEU A 111 10.27 4.28 20.85
C LEU A 111 10.34 5.76 21.26
N ASN A 112 9.47 6.62 20.74
CA ASN A 112 9.38 8.03 21.12
C ASN A 112 7.94 8.39 21.50
N GLU A 113 7.77 8.97 22.69
CA GLU A 113 6.47 9.47 23.17
C GLU A 113 5.90 10.58 22.27
N ASN A 114 6.75 11.18 21.42
CA ASN A 114 6.41 12.18 20.42
C ASN A 114 6.26 11.61 19.00
N THR A 115 6.22 10.29 18.82
CA THR A 115 6.01 9.73 17.47
C THR A 115 4.67 10.20 16.91
N VAL A 116 4.74 10.91 15.79
CA VAL A 116 3.57 11.31 15.01
C VAL A 116 3.41 10.34 13.85
N ILE A 117 2.42 9.44 13.93
CA ILE A 117 2.01 8.62 12.80
C ILE A 117 1.27 9.53 11.80
N PRO A 118 1.76 9.74 10.56
CA PRO A 118 1.16 10.71 9.65
C PRO A 118 -0.29 10.39 9.27
N GLY A 119 -1.21 11.23 9.74
CA GLY A 119 -2.65 11.04 9.53
C GLY A 119 -3.33 10.22 10.62
N LEU A 120 -2.66 9.94 11.74
CA LEU A 120 -3.24 9.26 12.89
C LEU A 120 -2.82 9.97 14.18
N LYS A 121 -3.80 10.34 15.01
CA LYS A 121 -3.57 10.90 16.34
C LYS A 121 -4.02 9.87 17.37
N LEU A 122 -3.06 9.24 18.04
CA LEU A 122 -3.34 8.29 19.13
C LEU A 122 -3.13 8.99 20.48
N ASP A 123 -3.88 8.54 21.48
CA ASP A 123 -3.68 8.98 22.86
C ASP A 123 -2.34 8.44 23.39
N HIS A 124 -1.64 9.23 24.21
CA HIS A 124 -0.35 8.83 24.79
C HIS A 124 -0.41 7.49 25.52
N LYS A 125 -1.53 7.18 26.19
CA LYS A 125 -1.72 5.89 26.86
C LYS A 125 -1.63 4.71 25.89
N VAL A 126 -2.24 4.83 24.70
CA VAL A 126 -2.21 3.79 23.67
C VAL A 126 -0.79 3.64 23.11
N ILE A 127 -0.10 4.75 22.87
CA ILE A 127 1.30 4.75 22.41
C ILE A 127 2.20 4.05 23.43
N ASN A 128 2.04 4.34 24.72
CA ASN A 128 2.80 3.71 25.79
C ASN A 128 2.51 2.21 25.90
N ASN A 129 1.24 1.80 25.79
CA ASN A 129 0.88 0.38 25.77
C ASN A 129 1.52 -0.36 24.59
N LEU A 130 1.53 0.25 23.39
CA LEU A 130 2.17 -0.30 22.20
C LEU A 130 3.70 -0.38 22.38
N MET A 131 4.30 0.63 23.01
CA MET A 131 5.72 0.67 23.34
C MET A 131 6.14 -0.43 24.32
N GLU A 132 5.43 -0.56 25.44
CA GLU A 132 5.70 -1.60 26.43
C GLU A 132 5.58 -2.99 25.80
N ALA A 133 4.52 -3.23 25.02
CA ALA A 133 4.33 -4.48 24.30
C ALA A 133 5.41 -4.75 23.25
N HIS A 134 5.90 -3.71 22.56
CA HIS A 134 6.96 -3.84 21.56
C HIS A 134 8.32 -4.18 22.18
N ARG A 135 8.57 -3.75 23.43
CA ARG A 135 9.78 -4.00 24.22
C ARG A 135 9.81 -5.38 24.87
N GLN A 136 8.66 -5.98 25.13
CA GLN A 136 8.59 -7.31 25.76
C GLN A 136 9.24 -8.40 24.90
N THR A 137 9.73 -9.46 25.56
CA THR A 137 10.46 -10.55 24.91
C THR A 137 9.56 -11.22 23.86
N ARG A 138 10.01 -11.25 22.61
CA ARG A 138 9.18 -11.69 21.48
C ARG A 138 9.14 -13.21 21.40
N ASN A 139 7.93 -13.77 21.32
CA ASN A 139 7.77 -15.17 20.96
C ASN A 139 7.92 -15.32 19.43
N ASN A 140 8.99 -15.99 19.00
CA ASN A 140 9.30 -16.23 17.58
C ASN A 140 8.17 -16.93 16.81
N GLU A 141 7.31 -17.69 17.48
CA GLU A 141 6.21 -18.43 16.84
C GLU A 141 5.06 -17.53 16.38
N LEU A 142 5.00 -16.29 16.87
CA LEU A 142 3.90 -15.36 16.57
C LEU A 142 4.20 -14.47 15.38
N PHE A 143 5.45 -14.43 14.89
CA PHE A 143 5.88 -13.62 13.75
C PHE A 143 5.49 -14.20 12.38
N PRO A 144 5.36 -13.37 11.33
CA PRO A 144 4.97 -13.88 10.01
C PRO A 144 6.04 -14.82 9.46
N LYS A 145 5.64 -16.04 9.07
CA LYS A 145 6.59 -17.00 8.50
C LYS A 145 6.87 -16.67 7.05
N ILE A 146 8.15 -16.58 6.70
CA ILE A 146 8.58 -16.45 5.30
C ILE A 146 8.35 -17.80 4.61
N ILE A 147 7.34 -17.83 3.73
CA ILE A 147 7.03 -18.96 2.86
C ILE A 147 7.75 -18.73 1.53
N LYS A 148 8.28 -19.80 0.93
CA LYS A 148 8.78 -19.75 -0.45
C LYS A 148 7.76 -20.42 -1.37
N ASP A 149 7.38 -19.75 -2.44
CA ASP A 149 6.56 -20.37 -3.48
C ASP A 149 7.38 -21.34 -4.35
N GLU A 150 6.71 -22.04 -5.27
CA GLU A 150 7.34 -22.97 -6.22
C GLU A 150 8.45 -22.32 -7.06
N LYS A 151 8.39 -21.00 -7.26
CA LYS A 151 9.40 -20.20 -7.98
C LYS A 151 10.45 -19.61 -7.04
N LYS A 152 10.55 -20.12 -5.81
CA LYS A 152 11.46 -19.66 -4.74
C LYS A 152 11.27 -18.19 -4.32
N ARG A 153 10.14 -17.56 -4.67
CA ARG A 153 9.83 -16.19 -4.26
C ARG A 153 9.37 -16.21 -2.79
N LYS A 154 9.94 -15.31 -2.00
CA LYS A 154 9.58 -15.15 -0.58
C LYS A 154 8.22 -14.46 -0.49
N LYS A 155 7.36 -14.95 0.39
CA LYS A 155 6.07 -14.31 0.72
C LYS A 155 5.74 -14.47 2.20
N ILE A 156 4.92 -13.57 2.71
CA ILE A 156 4.24 -13.72 4.00
C ILE A 156 2.73 -13.67 3.79
N LYS A 157 1.99 -14.13 4.80
CA LYS A 157 0.56 -13.92 4.87
C LYS A 157 0.25 -12.58 5.53
N ILE A 158 -0.71 -11.84 4.98
CA ILE A 158 -1.21 -10.60 5.56
C ILE A 158 -2.73 -10.59 5.63
N GLU A 159 -3.28 -9.84 6.58
CA GLU A 159 -4.71 -9.56 6.69
C GLU A 159 -4.97 -8.08 6.98
N PHE A 160 -6.07 -7.54 6.45
CA PHE A 160 -6.55 -6.19 6.77
C PHE A 160 -7.76 -6.26 7.71
N HIS A 161 -7.68 -5.52 8.82
CA HIS A 161 -8.69 -5.43 9.86
C HIS A 161 -9.18 -3.99 10.03
N GLY A 162 -10.43 -3.81 10.44
CA GLY A 162 -11.08 -2.50 10.67
C GLY A 162 -12.36 -2.30 9.90
N GLU A 163 -13.14 -1.31 10.34
CA GLU A 163 -14.49 -1.04 9.79
C GLU A 163 -14.47 -0.76 8.28
N LYS A 164 -13.40 -0.14 7.79
CA LYS A 164 -13.21 0.22 6.37
C LYS A 164 -12.15 -0.64 5.66
N ASN A 165 -11.87 -1.86 6.14
CA ASN A 165 -10.90 -2.76 5.48
C ASN A 165 -11.23 -3.08 4.01
N LYS A 166 -12.51 -3.05 3.65
CA LYS A 166 -13.00 -3.15 2.27
C LYS A 166 -12.43 -2.08 1.32
N ASN A 167 -11.94 -0.96 1.83
CA ASN A 167 -11.31 0.10 1.03
C ASN A 167 -9.88 -0.28 0.57
N LEU A 168 -9.25 -1.26 1.24
CA LEU A 168 -7.94 -1.81 0.85
C LEU A 168 -8.08 -3.19 0.19
N ILE A 169 -9.23 -3.85 0.33
CA ILE A 169 -9.52 -5.14 -0.29
C ILE A 169 -10.38 -4.91 -1.54
N PHE A 170 -9.73 -4.79 -2.69
CA PHE A 170 -10.42 -4.56 -3.96
C PHE A 170 -11.15 -5.83 -4.45
N TYR A 171 -12.46 -5.71 -4.68
CA TYR A 171 -13.31 -6.81 -5.12
C TYR A 171 -13.33 -6.94 -6.65
N GLY A 172 -13.64 -8.14 -7.14
CA GLY A 172 -13.74 -8.44 -8.57
C GLY A 172 -13.31 -9.86 -8.85
N SER A 173 -13.50 -10.34 -10.08
CA SER A 173 -13.00 -11.65 -10.49
C SER A 173 -11.75 -11.53 -11.36
N LYS A 174 -11.65 -10.44 -12.13
CA LYS A 174 -10.60 -10.22 -13.14
C LYS A 174 -9.75 -8.99 -12.83
N LEU A 175 -8.60 -8.89 -13.50
CA LEU A 175 -7.71 -7.74 -13.38
C LEU A 175 -8.37 -6.45 -13.87
N GLU A 176 -9.24 -6.55 -14.89
CA GLU A 176 -9.97 -5.42 -15.44
C GLU A 176 -10.94 -4.78 -14.42
N ASP A 177 -11.52 -5.56 -13.51
CA ASP A 177 -12.37 -5.05 -12.43
C ASP A 177 -11.59 -4.21 -11.44
N LEU A 178 -10.39 -4.69 -11.09
CA LEU A 178 -9.46 -4.02 -10.19
C LEU A 178 -8.93 -2.73 -10.85
N ALA A 179 -8.61 -2.77 -12.15
CA ALA A 179 -8.12 -1.61 -12.89
C ALA A 179 -9.16 -0.47 -12.91
N ASN A 180 -10.44 -0.80 -13.10
CA ASN A 180 -11.50 0.21 -13.07
C ASN A 180 -11.66 0.89 -11.70
N GLN A 181 -11.40 0.18 -10.60
CA GLN A 181 -11.43 0.76 -9.25
C GLN A 181 -10.16 1.57 -8.96
N LEU A 182 -8.98 1.01 -9.27
CA LEU A 182 -7.68 1.61 -8.96
C LEU A 182 -7.37 2.87 -9.78
N ARG A 183 -8.05 3.10 -10.91
CA ARG A 183 -7.81 4.28 -11.75
C ARG A 183 -8.34 5.58 -11.15
N VAL A 184 -9.42 5.51 -10.36
CA VAL A 184 -10.10 6.70 -9.81
C VAL A 184 -9.83 6.90 -8.31
N VAL A 185 -9.40 5.84 -7.62
CA VAL A 185 -9.16 5.87 -6.19
C VAL A 185 -7.98 6.77 -5.84
N LYS A 186 -8.09 7.46 -4.70
CA LYS A 186 -7.02 8.22 -4.08
C LYS A 186 -7.26 8.30 -2.57
N GLY A 187 -6.23 8.69 -1.84
CA GLY A 187 -6.25 8.79 -0.38
C GLY A 187 -5.31 7.78 0.25
N PHE A 188 -5.42 7.63 1.56
CA PHE A 188 -4.56 6.76 2.34
C PHE A 188 -5.33 6.02 3.42
N ALA A 189 -4.78 4.90 3.86
CA ALA A 189 -5.13 4.25 5.11
C ALA A 189 -3.89 4.19 6.01
N THR A 190 -4.09 4.35 7.31
CA THR A 190 -3.03 4.28 8.31
C THR A 190 -3.48 3.49 9.53
N GLY A 191 -2.51 2.90 10.22
CA GLY A 191 -2.77 2.12 11.42
C GLY A 191 -1.55 1.36 11.87
N ILE A 192 -1.78 0.29 12.62
CA ILE A 192 -0.73 -0.52 13.24
C ILE A 192 -0.70 -1.91 12.62
N VAL A 193 0.51 -2.40 12.34
CA VAL A 193 0.75 -3.79 12.00
C VAL A 193 1.02 -4.56 13.28
N CYS A 194 0.25 -5.61 13.55
CA CYS A 194 0.54 -6.56 14.61
C CYS A 194 0.72 -7.96 14.02
N SER A 195 1.66 -8.73 14.57
CA SER A 195 1.79 -10.13 14.23
C SER A 195 0.83 -10.99 15.03
N SER A 196 0.24 -11.99 14.37
CA SER A 196 -0.46 -13.11 15.02
C SER A 196 -0.19 -14.39 14.25
N THR A 197 0.13 -15.49 14.92
CA THR A 197 0.22 -16.86 14.38
C THR A 197 0.54 -16.95 12.87
N ASN A 198 1.77 -16.58 12.49
CA ASN A 198 2.31 -16.65 11.12
C ASN A 198 1.76 -15.62 10.09
N ALA A 199 1.01 -14.59 10.50
CA ALA A 199 0.53 -13.53 9.61
C ALA A 199 0.80 -12.12 10.18
N ALA A 200 0.98 -11.15 9.28
CA ALA A 200 1.01 -9.73 9.62
C ALA A 200 -0.38 -9.11 9.45
N ASN A 201 -0.96 -8.61 10.53
CA ASN A 201 -2.30 -8.04 10.56
C ASN A 201 -2.20 -6.52 10.53
N PHE A 202 -2.75 -5.93 9.48
CA PHE A 202 -2.86 -4.49 9.28
C PHE A 202 -4.18 -4.02 9.90
N TYR A 203 -4.12 -3.49 11.11
CA TYR A 203 -5.25 -2.88 11.78
C TYR A 203 -5.37 -1.43 11.35
N ILE A 204 -6.34 -1.15 10.48
CA ILE A 204 -6.63 0.19 9.97
C ILE A 204 -7.28 1.00 11.09
N MET A 205 -6.73 2.16 11.38
CA MET A 205 -7.24 3.05 12.43
C MET A 205 -7.84 4.32 11.86
N ASN A 206 -7.40 4.73 10.68
CA ASN A 206 -7.98 5.83 9.94
C ASN A 206 -7.75 5.60 8.44
N ASP A 207 -8.68 6.07 7.62
CA ASP A 207 -8.49 6.20 6.18
C ASP A 207 -9.31 7.35 5.61
N ASN A 208 -8.84 7.89 4.50
CA ASN A 208 -9.55 8.91 3.72
C ASN A 208 -9.68 8.48 2.25
N ILE A 209 -9.76 7.17 2.03
CA ILE A 209 -9.82 6.58 0.69
C ILE A 209 -11.15 6.94 0.07
N ILE A 210 -11.09 7.60 -1.09
CA ILE A 210 -12.28 7.98 -1.85
C ILE A 210 -12.24 7.34 -3.23
N PHE A 211 -13.37 6.78 -3.61
CA PHE A 211 -13.58 6.15 -4.91
C PHE A 211 -14.36 7.09 -5.85
N LYS A 212 -15.01 8.13 -5.32
CA LYS A 212 -15.77 9.15 -6.07
C LYS A 212 -15.40 10.55 -5.58
N GLU A 213 -15.34 11.52 -6.49
CA GLU A 213 -15.00 12.94 -6.20
C GLU A 213 -15.93 13.63 -5.20
N THR A 214 -17.16 13.16 -5.07
CA THR A 214 -18.20 13.74 -4.21
C THR A 214 -18.17 13.25 -2.77
N ASP A 215 -17.36 12.24 -2.47
CA ASP A 215 -17.30 11.66 -1.13
C ASP A 215 -16.62 12.65 -0.18
N ALA A 216 -17.29 12.97 0.93
CA ALA A 216 -16.72 13.82 1.97
C ALA A 216 -15.62 13.07 2.72
N LEU A 217 -14.48 13.75 2.92
CA LEU A 217 -13.38 13.21 3.71
C LEU A 217 -13.71 13.35 5.20
N GLU A 218 -14.14 12.27 5.83
CA GLU A 218 -14.34 12.23 7.27
C GLU A 218 -13.13 11.62 7.96
N PHE A 219 -12.45 12.43 8.76
CA PHE A 219 -11.44 11.93 9.68
C PHE A 219 -12.12 11.12 10.78
N TYR A 220 -11.66 9.90 11.00
CA TYR A 220 -12.17 9.05 12.07
C TYR A 220 -11.01 8.31 12.75
N ILE A 221 -11.28 7.79 13.94
CA ILE A 221 -10.38 6.87 14.64
C ILE A 221 -11.20 5.62 14.98
N ASP A 222 -10.79 4.47 14.45
CA ASP A 222 -11.41 3.18 14.73
C ASP A 222 -11.07 2.73 16.16
N LYS A 223 -11.88 3.20 17.12
CA LYS A 223 -11.72 2.86 18.55
C LYS A 223 -11.85 1.36 18.81
N LYS A 224 -12.65 0.65 18.01
CA LYS A 224 -12.87 -0.79 18.17
C LYS A 224 -11.62 -1.58 17.79
N ASN A 225 -10.94 -1.18 16.73
CA ASN A 225 -9.65 -1.76 16.37
C ASN A 225 -8.58 -1.47 17.42
N ILE A 226 -8.53 -0.26 17.99
CA ILE A 226 -7.61 0.06 19.09
C ILE A 226 -7.84 -0.89 20.27
N GLN A 227 -9.09 -1.05 20.73
CA GLN A 227 -9.44 -1.98 21.81
C GLN A 227 -9.07 -3.43 21.47
N THR A 228 -9.26 -3.86 20.22
CA THR A 228 -8.90 -5.21 19.77
C THR A 228 -7.39 -5.44 19.88
N ILE A 229 -6.58 -4.44 19.48
CA ILE A 229 -5.13 -4.50 19.61
C ILE A 229 -4.71 -4.54 21.07
N GLU A 230 -5.23 -3.65 21.91
CA GLU A 230 -4.90 -3.61 23.35
C GLU A 230 -5.28 -4.94 24.04
N MET A 231 -6.47 -5.48 23.77
CA MET A 231 -6.89 -6.77 24.31
C MET A 231 -6.02 -7.92 23.80
N GLY A 232 -5.62 -7.90 22.52
CA GLY A 232 -4.76 -8.93 21.93
C GLY A 232 -3.33 -8.89 22.48
N ILE A 233 -2.80 -7.69 22.73
CA ILE A 233 -1.51 -7.47 23.40
C ILE A 233 -1.56 -7.98 24.84
N ASN A 234 -2.57 -7.58 25.62
CA ASN A 234 -2.72 -7.98 27.02
C ASN A 234 -2.90 -9.50 27.20
N ARG A 235 -3.35 -10.20 26.15
CA ARG A 235 -3.50 -11.66 26.12
C ARG A 235 -2.32 -12.38 25.47
N GLU A 236 -1.25 -11.66 25.11
CA GLU A 236 -0.06 -12.19 24.42
C GLU A 236 -0.41 -12.88 23.07
N LEU A 237 -1.47 -12.43 22.41
CA LEU A 237 -1.93 -12.95 21.11
C LEU A 237 -1.45 -12.09 19.93
N LEU A 238 -1.22 -10.79 20.18
CA LEU A 238 -0.79 -9.82 19.19
C LEU A 238 0.51 -9.16 19.62
N PHE A 239 1.45 -9.03 18.68
CA PHE A 239 2.72 -8.36 18.89
C PHE A 239 2.86 -7.18 17.92
N PRO A 240 2.94 -5.93 18.39
CA PRO A 240 3.07 -4.77 17.50
C PRO A 240 4.41 -4.80 16.76
N ILE A 241 4.36 -4.66 15.43
CA ILE A 241 5.51 -4.71 14.52
C ILE A 241 5.93 -3.28 14.14
N SER A 242 4.99 -2.51 13.58
CA SER A 242 5.23 -1.20 12.99
C SER A 242 3.92 -0.43 12.85
N TRP A 243 3.96 0.88 12.62
CA TRP A 243 2.82 1.52 11.94
C TRP A 243 2.97 1.42 10.45
N PHE A 244 1.84 1.60 9.76
CA PHE A 244 1.81 1.69 8.32
C PHE A 244 1.00 2.91 7.86
N ARG A 245 1.36 3.40 6.69
CA ARG A 245 0.52 4.25 5.85
C ARG A 245 0.57 3.70 4.44
N ILE A 246 -0.58 3.48 3.83
CA ILE A 246 -0.70 3.07 2.44
C ILE A 246 -1.44 4.17 1.71
N ASP A 247 -0.72 4.91 0.86
CA ASP A 247 -1.32 5.82 -0.11
C ASP A 247 -1.71 5.01 -1.35
N ILE A 248 -2.98 5.06 -1.76
CA ILE A 248 -3.59 4.17 -2.76
C ILE A 248 -3.72 4.87 -4.12
N GLY A 249 -3.57 4.09 -5.20
CA GLY A 249 -3.75 4.54 -6.58
C GLY A 249 -2.53 5.25 -7.16
N ILE A 250 -2.54 5.53 -8.46
CA ILE A 250 -1.37 6.12 -9.15
C ILE A 250 -0.99 7.50 -8.58
N ARG A 251 -1.97 8.22 -8.04
CA ARG A 251 -1.79 9.52 -7.38
C ARG A 251 -1.00 9.43 -6.07
N ALA A 252 -0.78 8.23 -5.52
CA ALA A 252 0.14 8.05 -4.39
C ALA A 252 1.56 8.54 -4.70
N LEU A 253 1.98 8.58 -5.98
CA LEU A 253 3.26 9.19 -6.37
C LEU A 253 3.35 10.68 -6.00
N GLU A 254 2.22 11.39 -5.90
CA GLU A 254 2.16 12.80 -5.50
C GLU A 254 2.60 13.01 -4.05
N THR A 255 2.59 11.97 -3.20
CA THR A 255 3.01 12.05 -1.79
C THR A 255 4.52 11.93 -1.60
N LEU A 256 5.28 11.65 -2.67
CA LEU A 256 6.72 11.55 -2.61
C LEU A 256 7.36 12.93 -2.39
N LYS A 257 8.33 13.00 -1.48
CA LYS A 257 9.05 14.24 -1.10
C LYS A 257 9.57 15.06 -2.30
N LEU A 258 10.03 14.37 -3.35
CA LEU A 258 10.60 15.01 -4.55
C LEU A 258 9.61 15.14 -5.71
N TRP A 259 8.32 14.81 -5.52
CA TRP A 259 7.33 14.78 -6.59
C TRP A 259 7.31 16.05 -7.43
N ASP A 260 7.23 17.23 -6.79
CA ASP A 260 7.19 18.51 -7.49
C ASP A 260 8.43 18.79 -8.35
N LYS A 261 9.57 18.19 -7.99
CA LYS A 261 10.81 18.32 -8.75
C LYS A 261 10.90 17.35 -9.93
N ILE A 262 10.20 16.21 -9.86
CA ILE A 262 10.32 15.14 -10.86
C ILE A 262 9.14 15.03 -11.81
N LYS A 263 7.95 15.51 -11.42
CA LYS A 263 6.68 15.32 -12.16
C LYS A 263 6.73 15.83 -13.61
N GLU A 264 7.53 16.88 -13.85
CA GLU A 264 7.65 17.48 -15.18
C GLU A 264 8.69 16.80 -16.09
N ILE A 265 9.50 15.88 -15.55
CA ILE A 265 10.59 15.24 -16.29
C ILE A 265 10.06 14.25 -17.33
N ASN A 266 10.48 14.42 -18.59
CA ASN A 266 10.00 13.65 -19.74
C ASN A 266 10.05 12.13 -19.53
N LYS A 267 11.14 11.61 -18.95
CA LYS A 267 11.30 10.18 -18.70
C LYS A 267 10.16 9.62 -17.82
N LEU A 268 9.78 10.36 -16.79
CA LEU A 268 8.69 9.97 -15.89
C LEU A 268 7.34 10.11 -16.58
N LYS A 269 7.11 11.22 -17.30
CA LYS A 269 5.86 11.45 -18.07
C LYS A 269 5.58 10.33 -19.07
N VAL A 270 6.60 9.89 -19.80
CA VAL A 270 6.47 8.77 -20.76
C VAL A 270 6.08 7.48 -20.04
N ALA A 271 6.72 7.16 -18.91
CA ALA A 271 6.40 5.96 -18.15
C ALA A 271 4.97 5.99 -17.56
N LEU A 272 4.51 7.16 -17.11
CA LEU A 272 3.14 7.36 -16.64
C LEU A 272 2.13 7.20 -17.78
N ALA A 273 2.40 7.75 -18.96
CA ALA A 273 1.55 7.60 -20.13
C ALA A 273 1.47 6.14 -20.63
N GLU A 274 2.61 5.41 -20.63
CA GLU A 274 2.65 3.97 -20.92
C GLU A 274 1.74 3.20 -19.96
N TYR A 275 1.80 3.52 -18.66
CA TYR A 275 0.98 2.88 -17.64
C TYR A 275 -0.50 3.24 -17.76
N GLU A 276 -0.83 4.51 -18.02
CA GLU A 276 -2.20 4.97 -18.24
C GLU A 276 -2.84 4.25 -19.44
N HIS A 277 -2.12 4.14 -20.56
CA HIS A 277 -2.60 3.40 -21.72
C HIS A 277 -2.87 1.92 -21.40
N TYR A 278 -1.99 1.28 -20.63
CA TYR A 278 -2.20 -0.08 -20.15
C TYR A 278 -3.49 -0.22 -19.31
N ILE A 279 -3.75 0.71 -18.40
CA ILE A 279 -4.98 0.72 -17.59
C ILE A 279 -6.22 0.94 -18.44
N LEU A 280 -6.19 1.92 -19.35
CA LEU A 280 -7.31 2.18 -20.27
C LEU A 280 -7.66 0.96 -21.11
N ASN A 281 -6.65 0.23 -21.60
CA ASN A 281 -6.89 -1.01 -22.35
C ASN A 281 -7.57 -2.10 -21.51
N LEU A 282 -7.24 -2.23 -20.22
CA LEU A 282 -7.92 -3.17 -19.33
C LEU A 282 -9.37 -2.75 -19.08
N VAL A 283 -9.60 -1.46 -18.86
CA VAL A 283 -10.94 -0.91 -18.65
C VAL A 283 -11.79 -1.09 -19.91
N PHE A 284 -11.24 -0.81 -21.08
CA PHE A 284 -11.92 -1.02 -22.36
C PHE A 284 -12.35 -2.48 -22.52
N LYS A 285 -11.45 -3.43 -22.27
CA LYS A 285 -11.76 -4.88 -22.31
C LYS A 285 -12.88 -5.29 -21.36
N LYS A 286 -13.04 -4.61 -20.21
CA LYS A 286 -14.17 -4.84 -19.31
C LYS A 286 -15.48 -4.47 -19.99
N PHE A 287 -15.56 -3.26 -20.55
CA PHE A 287 -16.78 -2.73 -21.14
C PHE A 287 -17.12 -3.39 -22.48
N GLU A 288 -16.13 -3.76 -23.29
CA GLU A 288 -16.32 -4.54 -24.52
C GLU A 288 -16.96 -5.91 -24.24
N LYS A 289 -16.53 -6.61 -23.17
CA LYS A 289 -17.12 -7.89 -22.76
C LYS A 289 -18.57 -7.74 -22.27
N LEU A 290 -18.90 -6.64 -21.60
CA LEU A 290 -20.27 -6.34 -21.20
C LEU A 290 -21.14 -6.06 -22.44
N ALA A 291 -20.64 -5.26 -23.39
CA ALA A 291 -21.32 -4.91 -24.62
C ALA A 291 -21.50 -6.07 -25.61
N SER A 292 -20.67 -7.12 -25.52
CA SER A 292 -20.74 -8.31 -26.39
C SER A 292 -21.49 -9.49 -25.76
N GLY A 293 -21.62 -9.53 -24.42
CA GLY A 293 -22.34 -10.59 -23.69
C GLY A 293 -23.83 -10.30 -23.48
N GLU A 294 -24.22 -9.03 -23.44
CA GLU A 294 -25.63 -8.61 -23.52
C GLU A 294 -25.90 -8.08 -24.92
N LYS A 295 -27.00 -8.52 -25.55
CA LYS A 295 -27.53 -7.75 -26.69
C LYS A 295 -27.69 -6.32 -26.19
N ILE A 296 -26.88 -5.38 -26.70
CA ILE A 296 -27.10 -3.95 -26.48
C ILE A 296 -28.55 -3.68 -26.84
N GLY A 297 -29.34 -3.44 -25.81
CA GLY A 297 -30.78 -3.36 -25.88
C GLY A 297 -31.25 -2.30 -24.88
N ILE A 298 -31.27 -1.05 -25.35
CA ILE A 298 -32.18 0.00 -24.89
C ILE A 298 -31.96 0.39 -23.41
N ASN A 299 -30.86 1.06 -23.02
CA ASN A 299 -30.84 2.53 -22.93
C ASN A 299 -29.43 2.99 -22.50
N LEU A 300 -28.49 3.12 -23.45
CA LEU A 300 -27.19 3.78 -23.22
C LEU A 300 -27.34 5.19 -22.63
N VAL A 301 -28.47 5.83 -22.91
CA VAL A 301 -28.89 7.11 -22.36
C VAL A 301 -29.15 6.97 -20.85
N ASP A 302 -29.99 6.05 -20.41
CA ASP A 302 -30.29 5.89 -18.98
C ASP A 302 -29.06 5.47 -18.17
N ASP A 303 -28.23 4.57 -18.68
CA ASP A 303 -26.99 4.17 -18.00
C ASP A 303 -26.00 5.33 -17.89
N PHE A 304 -25.85 6.13 -18.94
CA PHE A 304 -25.04 7.35 -18.89
C PHE A 304 -25.63 8.39 -17.94
N TYR A 305 -26.95 8.53 -17.86
CA TYR A 305 -27.64 9.44 -16.95
C TYR A 305 -27.76 8.90 -15.50
N GLN A 306 -27.41 7.63 -15.25
CA GLN A 306 -27.27 7.06 -13.90
C GLN A 306 -25.83 7.11 -13.38
N MET A 307 -24.83 7.25 -14.26
CA MET A 307 -23.44 7.49 -13.86
C MET A 307 -23.31 8.79 -13.05
N THR A 308 -22.37 8.81 -12.12
CA THR A 308 -21.96 10.05 -11.45
C THR A 308 -21.37 11.04 -12.46
N PRO A 309 -21.38 12.37 -12.19
CA PRO A 309 -20.77 13.35 -13.08
C PRO A 309 -19.30 13.07 -13.42
N GLN A 310 -18.56 12.42 -12.52
CA GLN A 310 -17.17 12.02 -12.75
C GLN A 310 -17.07 10.82 -13.69
N GLU A 311 -17.88 9.78 -13.47
CA GLU A 311 -17.97 8.63 -14.38
C GLU A 311 -18.38 9.08 -15.78
N ARG A 312 -19.31 10.04 -15.90
CA ARG A 312 -19.66 10.63 -17.20
C ARG A 312 -18.50 11.41 -17.81
N ARG A 313 -17.84 12.29 -17.05
CA ARG A 313 -16.68 13.06 -17.55
C ARG A 313 -15.55 12.15 -18.00
N GLN A 314 -15.29 11.09 -17.25
CA GLN A 314 -14.27 10.11 -17.58
C GLN A 314 -14.70 9.27 -18.79
N ALA A 315 -15.94 8.77 -18.83
CA ALA A 315 -16.47 8.03 -19.98
C ALA A 315 -16.43 8.87 -21.27
N LEU A 316 -16.78 10.16 -21.19
CA LEU A 316 -16.67 11.09 -22.32
C LEU A 316 -15.23 11.33 -22.75
N ARG A 317 -14.27 11.44 -21.80
CA ARG A 317 -12.84 11.54 -22.13
C ARG A 317 -12.32 10.27 -22.77
N ASP A 318 -12.67 9.11 -22.21
CA ASP A 318 -12.30 7.78 -22.71
C ASP A 318 -12.86 7.58 -24.13
N MET A 319 -14.13 7.94 -24.37
CA MET A 319 -14.76 7.92 -25.70
C MET A 319 -14.08 8.89 -26.67
N ALA A 320 -13.81 10.13 -26.26
CA ALA A 320 -13.14 11.11 -27.11
C ALA A 320 -11.71 10.66 -27.49
N GLN A 321 -11.01 10.00 -26.57
CA GLN A 321 -9.69 9.46 -26.81
C GLN A 321 -9.73 8.22 -27.70
N ALA A 322 -10.71 7.32 -27.50
CA ALA A 322 -10.95 6.19 -28.38
C ALA A 322 -11.28 6.63 -29.81
N ILE A 323 -12.15 7.63 -29.98
CA ILE A 323 -12.45 8.24 -31.28
C ILE A 323 -11.17 8.82 -31.90
N ARG A 324 -10.35 9.56 -31.14
CA ARG A 324 -9.06 10.07 -31.65
C ARG A 324 -8.13 8.97 -32.14
N ILE A 325 -8.04 7.87 -31.41
CA ILE A 325 -7.21 6.72 -31.79
C ILE A 325 -7.76 6.10 -33.08
N LEU A 326 -9.07 5.82 -33.14
CA LEU A 326 -9.72 5.27 -34.32
C LEU A 326 -9.57 6.17 -35.55
N THR A 327 -9.79 7.48 -35.42
CA THR A 327 -9.62 8.45 -36.51
C THR A 327 -8.17 8.54 -36.99
N LYS A 328 -7.19 8.28 -36.11
CA LYS A 328 -5.78 8.21 -36.51
C LYS A 328 -5.49 6.92 -37.30
N TYR A 329 -5.99 5.78 -36.82
CA TYR A 329 -5.87 4.50 -37.54
C TYR A 329 -6.50 4.55 -38.94
N TYR A 330 -7.69 5.13 -39.07
CA TYR A 330 -8.37 5.25 -40.37
C TYR A 330 -7.75 6.29 -41.32
N LYS A 331 -6.95 7.24 -40.82
CA LYS A 331 -6.22 8.21 -41.66
C LYS A 331 -4.86 7.71 -42.13
N ASP A 332 -4.33 6.66 -41.50
CA ASP A 332 -3.05 6.03 -41.87
C ASP A 332 -3.28 4.82 -42.83
N GLU A 333 -4.53 4.50 -43.18
CA GLU A 333 -4.93 3.45 -44.15
C GLU A 333 -5.48 3.99 -45.49
N ASP A 334 -5.48 5.32 -45.69
CA ASP A 334 -5.63 6.01 -46.99
C ASP A 334 -4.27 6.59 -47.43
#